data_AF-K1SZ97-F1
#
_entry.id   AF-K1SZ97-F1
#
_cell.length_a   1.000
_cell.length_b   1.000
_cell.length_c   1.000
_cell.angle_alpha   90.00
_cell.angle_beta   90.00
_cell.angle_gamma   90.00
#
_symmetry.space_group_name_H-M   'P 1'
#
loop_
_entity.id
_entity.type
_entity.pdbx_description
1 polymer ?
#
loop_
_entity_poly.entity_id
_entity_poly.type
_entity_poly.pdbx_seq_one_letter_code
_entity_poly.pdbx_strand_id
1 'polypeptide(L)'
;MSILFGLYQPTSGTIKKNGQVVQINTPNDANDLNIGMVHQHFKLVECFSVLDNIILGVEPSKGLFLEKDGARKKVLELSERYGLKVEPDALISDITVGMQQRVEILKMLYRDNEVLIFDEPTAVLTPQEIEELMKIMKNLAHEGKSILFITHKLNEIMEVADRCTIL
;
A
#
# COMPACT_ATOMS: atom_id res chain seq x y z
N MET A 1 -7.89 -12.13 2.88
CA MET A 1 -7.59 -11.23 1.73
C MET A 1 -6.62 -11.77 0.71
N SER A 2 -5.81 -12.77 1.07
CA SER A 2 -4.88 -13.47 0.17
C SER A 2 -5.46 -13.86 -1.21
N ILE A 3 -6.78 -14.09 -1.31
CA ILE A 3 -7.45 -14.33 -2.61
C ILE A 3 -7.47 -13.08 -3.50
N LEU A 4 -7.82 -11.90 -2.97
CA LEU A 4 -7.86 -10.64 -3.75
C LEU A 4 -6.47 -10.19 -4.22
N PHE A 5 -5.42 -10.67 -3.58
CA PHE A 5 -4.04 -10.37 -3.93
C PHE A 5 -3.36 -11.55 -4.67
N GLY A 6 -4.11 -12.58 -5.06
CA GLY A 6 -3.58 -13.71 -5.85
C GLY A 6 -2.60 -14.63 -5.11
N LEU A 7 -2.56 -14.60 -3.78
CA LEU A 7 -1.78 -15.54 -2.95
C LEU A 7 -2.49 -16.88 -2.78
N TYR A 8 -3.83 -16.90 -2.85
CA TYR A 8 -4.65 -18.12 -2.84
C TYR A 8 -5.71 -18.08 -3.93
N GLN A 9 -6.12 -19.26 -4.38
CA GLN A 9 -7.22 -19.41 -5.35
C GLN A 9 -8.57 -19.56 -4.65
N PRO A 10 -9.62 -18.89 -5.12
CA PRO A 10 -10.97 -19.06 -4.57
C PRO A 10 -11.50 -20.45 -4.92
N THR A 11 -12.04 -21.16 -3.93
CA THR A 11 -12.72 -22.45 -4.16
C THR A 11 -14.07 -22.26 -4.86
N SER A 12 -14.74 -21.12 -4.62
CA SER A 12 -16.00 -20.74 -5.26
C SER A 12 -16.19 -19.21 -5.17
N GLY A 13 -17.15 -18.68 -5.92
CA GLY A 13 -17.46 -17.24 -5.96
C GLY A 13 -16.87 -16.54 -7.18
N THR A 14 -16.98 -15.21 -7.23
CA THR A 14 -16.53 -14.41 -8.37
C THR A 14 -16.02 -13.06 -7.90
N ILE A 15 -14.86 -12.65 -8.41
CA ILE A 15 -14.28 -11.33 -8.18
C ILE A 15 -14.63 -10.45 -9.38
N LYS A 16 -15.12 -9.23 -9.13
CA LYS A 16 -15.41 -8.25 -10.17
C LYS A 16 -14.69 -6.94 -9.89
N LYS A 17 -13.96 -6.39 -10.87
CA LYS A 17 -13.42 -5.03 -10.85
C LYS A 17 -14.19 -4.20 -11.88
N ASN A 18 -14.74 -3.05 -11.48
CA ASN A 18 -15.51 -2.16 -12.37
C ASN A 18 -16.62 -2.90 -13.16
N GLY A 19 -17.29 -3.84 -12.50
CA GLY A 19 -18.37 -4.67 -13.07
C GLY A 19 -17.90 -5.85 -13.93
N GLN A 20 -16.62 -5.93 -14.29
CA GLN A 20 -16.06 -7.02 -15.09
C GLN A 20 -15.53 -8.14 -14.21
N VAL A 21 -15.82 -9.39 -14.59
CA VAL A 21 -15.27 -10.56 -13.90
C VAL A 21 -13.78 -10.64 -14.19
N VAL A 22 -12.98 -10.75 -13.13
CA VAL A 22 -11.53 -10.86 -13.22
C VAL A 22 -11.05 -12.13 -12.54
N GLN A 23 -9.95 -12.69 -13.02
CA GLN A 23 -9.23 -13.77 -12.37
C GLN A 23 -7.90 -13.22 -11.86
N ILE A 24 -7.58 -13.50 -10.60
CA ILE A 24 -6.36 -13.04 -9.94
C ILE A 24 -5.61 -14.29 -9.50
N ASN A 25 -4.68 -14.75 -10.33
CA ASN A 25 -3.92 -15.97 -10.09
C ASN A 25 -2.63 -15.69 -9.30
N THR A 26 -2.08 -14.50 -9.46
CA THR A 26 -0.81 -14.08 -8.86
C THR A 26 -0.88 -12.65 -8.32
N PRO A 27 0.06 -12.24 -7.44
CA PRO A 27 0.20 -10.84 -7.04
C PRO A 27 0.44 -9.87 -8.19
N ASN A 28 1.04 -10.33 -9.31
CA ASN A 28 1.23 -9.49 -10.49
C ASN A 28 -0.11 -9.18 -11.16
N ASP A 29 -1.01 -10.16 -11.25
CA ASP A 29 -2.37 -9.97 -11.76
C ASP A 29 -3.12 -8.90 -10.92
N ALA A 30 -2.93 -8.91 -9.60
CA ALA A 30 -3.52 -7.89 -8.73
C ALA A 30 -2.93 -6.49 -8.99
N ASN A 31 -1.60 -6.39 -9.19
CA ASN A 31 -0.95 -5.13 -9.55
C ASN A 31 -1.44 -4.60 -10.91
N ASP A 32 -1.58 -5.46 -11.93
CA ASP A 32 -2.11 -5.09 -13.25
C ASP A 32 -3.56 -4.60 -13.18
N LEU A 33 -4.29 -5.05 -12.16
CA LEU A 33 -5.62 -4.57 -11.82
C LEU A 33 -5.60 -3.35 -10.89
N ASN A 34 -4.46 -2.69 -10.68
CA ASN A 34 -4.29 -1.53 -9.80
C ASN A 34 -4.75 -1.80 -8.35
N ILE A 35 -4.57 -3.03 -7.85
CA ILE A 35 -4.88 -3.43 -6.47
C ILE A 35 -3.58 -3.48 -5.66
N GLY A 36 -3.50 -2.62 -4.63
CA GLY A 36 -2.40 -2.60 -3.67
C GLY A 36 -2.79 -3.20 -2.34
N MET A 37 -1.81 -3.75 -1.62
CA MET A 37 -1.99 -4.26 -0.27
C MET A 37 -0.84 -3.84 0.65
N VAL A 38 -1.17 -3.29 1.82
CA VAL A 38 -0.26 -3.23 2.98
C VAL A 38 -0.50 -4.49 3.81
N HIS A 39 0.55 -5.27 3.97
CA HIS A 39 0.52 -6.52 4.72
C HIS A 39 0.79 -6.30 6.21
N GLN A 40 0.17 -7.12 7.07
CA GLN A 40 0.43 -7.16 8.51
C GLN A 40 1.92 -7.40 8.84
N HIS A 41 2.58 -8.24 8.05
CA HIS A 41 4.04 -8.39 8.04
C HIS A 41 4.60 -7.73 6.78
N PHE A 42 5.36 -6.64 6.97
CA PHE A 42 5.92 -5.86 5.86
C PHE A 42 6.70 -6.74 4.88
N LYS A 43 6.54 -6.45 3.59
CA LYS A 43 7.18 -7.19 2.49
C LYS A 43 8.23 -6.29 1.85
N LEU A 44 9.14 -5.81 2.71
CA LEU A 44 10.26 -4.96 2.37
C LEU A 44 11.56 -5.77 2.40
N VAL A 45 12.48 -5.45 1.50
CA VAL A 45 13.83 -6.01 1.44
C VAL A 45 14.70 -5.19 2.38
N GLU A 46 15.13 -5.79 3.50
CA GLU A 46 15.81 -5.10 4.59
C GLU A 46 17.12 -4.43 4.18
N CYS A 47 17.88 -5.07 3.27
CA CYS A 47 19.18 -4.57 2.80
C CYS A 47 19.07 -3.55 1.65
N PHE A 48 17.86 -3.19 1.24
CA PHE A 48 17.63 -2.19 0.20
C PHE A 48 17.27 -0.83 0.81
N SER A 49 17.50 0.23 0.04
CA SER A 49 17.04 1.56 0.43
C SER A 49 15.51 1.65 0.38
N VAL A 50 14.96 2.68 1.01
CA VAL A 50 13.54 3.05 0.89
C VAL A 50 13.15 3.24 -0.58
N LEU A 51 13.95 4.00 -1.34
CA LEU A 51 13.70 4.23 -2.76
C LEU A 51 13.66 2.91 -3.55
N ASP A 52 14.65 2.04 -3.33
CA ASP A 52 14.75 0.77 -4.03
C ASP A 52 13.55 -0.13 -3.74
N ASN A 53 13.06 -0.16 -2.50
CA ASN A 53 11.86 -0.91 -2.13
C ASN A 53 10.58 -0.38 -2.78
N ILE A 54 10.45 0.94 -2.91
CA ILE A 54 9.26 1.58 -3.51
C ILE A 54 9.18 1.29 -5.01
N ILE A 55 10.31 1.37 -5.72
CA ILE A 55 10.35 1.19 -7.17
C ILE A 55 10.43 -0.27 -7.60
N LEU A 56 10.71 -1.19 -6.67
CA LEU A 56 10.88 -2.61 -6.95
C LEU A 56 9.64 -3.18 -7.66
N GLY A 57 9.85 -3.88 -8.77
CA GLY A 57 8.81 -4.46 -9.63
C GLY A 57 8.16 -3.49 -10.63
N VAL A 58 8.49 -2.20 -10.58
CA VAL A 58 8.07 -1.17 -11.55
C VAL A 58 9.24 -0.23 -11.84
N GLU A 59 10.44 -0.81 -11.94
CA GLU A 59 11.68 -0.06 -12.04
C GLU A 59 11.69 0.84 -13.29
N PRO A 60 11.76 2.17 -13.14
CA PRO A 60 11.89 3.04 -14.30
C PRO A 60 13.22 2.77 -14.97
N SER A 61 13.18 2.45 -16.25
CA SER A 61 14.37 2.15 -17.04
C SER A 61 14.45 3.03 -18.27
N LYS A 62 15.67 3.47 -18.59
CA LYS A 62 16.03 4.17 -19.81
C LYS A 62 17.02 3.31 -20.58
N GLY A 63 16.49 2.41 -21.40
CA GLY A 63 17.29 1.36 -22.04
C GLY A 63 17.74 0.33 -21.01
N LEU A 64 19.06 0.09 -20.91
CA LEU A 64 19.65 -0.88 -19.97
C LEU A 64 19.92 -0.29 -18.58
N PHE A 65 19.70 1.01 -18.37
CA PHE A 65 19.99 1.69 -17.12
C PHE A 65 18.72 2.04 -16.35
N LEU A 66 18.79 1.91 -15.03
CA LEU A 66 17.70 2.25 -14.12
C LEU A 66 17.72 3.75 -13.81
N GLU A 67 16.59 4.42 -14.02
CA GLU A 67 16.46 5.88 -13.90
C GLU A 67 15.96 6.25 -12.49
N LYS A 68 16.86 6.29 -11.51
CA LYS A 68 16.51 6.57 -10.11
C LYS A 68 16.09 8.02 -9.84
N ASP A 69 16.59 8.99 -10.61
CA ASP A 69 16.36 10.41 -10.32
C ASP A 69 14.90 10.82 -10.49
N GLY A 70 14.26 10.38 -11.58
CA GLY A 70 12.82 10.58 -11.80
C GLY A 70 11.97 9.88 -10.74
N ALA A 71 12.36 8.65 -10.37
CA ALA A 71 11.70 7.88 -9.35
C ALA A 71 11.76 8.56 -7.97
N ARG A 72 12.95 9.01 -7.57
CA ARG A 72 13.18 9.77 -6.34
C ARG A 72 12.30 11.00 -6.28
N LYS A 73 12.24 11.77 -7.38
CA LYS A 73 11.39 12.97 -7.44
C LYS A 73 9.92 12.63 -7.22
N LYS A 74 9.39 11.62 -7.92
CA LYS A 74 7.99 11.16 -7.73
C LYS A 74 7.74 10.71 -6.29
N VAL A 75 8.67 9.96 -5.68
CA VAL A 75 8.54 9.51 -4.28
C VAL A 75 8.50 10.69 -3.31
N LEU A 76 9.38 11.69 -3.47
CA LEU A 76 9.40 12.87 -2.62
C LEU A 76 8.13 13.73 -2.77
N GLU A 77 7.62 13.86 -3.99
CA GLU A 77 6.35 14.57 -4.27
C GLU A 77 5.16 13.86 -3.59
N LEU A 78 5.09 12.53 -3.68
CA LEU A 78 4.06 11.74 -2.99
C LEU A 78 4.20 11.82 -1.46
N SER A 79 5.44 11.70 -0.96
CA SER A 79 5.76 11.83 0.46
C SER A 79 5.26 13.17 1.02
N GLU A 80 5.52 14.28 0.33
CA GLU A 80 5.06 15.60 0.77
C GLU A 80 3.54 15.76 0.64
N ARG A 81 2.94 15.35 -0.49
CA ARG A 81 1.50 15.47 -0.74
C ARG A 81 0.67 14.77 0.34
N TYR A 82 1.07 13.57 0.75
CA TYR A 82 0.31 12.76 1.70
C TYR A 82 0.85 12.82 3.13
N GLY A 83 1.90 13.60 3.39
CA GLY A 83 2.54 13.66 4.72
C GLY A 83 3.28 12.37 5.12
N LEU A 84 3.59 11.50 4.15
CA LEU A 84 4.28 10.22 4.33
C LEU A 84 5.80 10.42 4.31
N LYS A 85 6.31 11.28 5.20
CA LYS A 85 7.74 11.64 5.22
C LYS A 85 8.62 10.40 5.40
N VAL A 86 9.49 10.17 4.41
CA VAL A 86 10.51 9.11 4.38
C VAL A 86 11.83 9.66 3.88
N GLU A 87 12.94 9.03 4.29
CA GLU A 87 14.27 9.30 3.76
C GLU A 87 14.58 8.27 2.65
N PRO A 88 14.62 8.66 1.36
CA PRO A 88 14.75 7.70 0.26
C PRO A 88 16.03 6.85 0.29
N ASP A 89 17.11 7.38 0.86
CA ASP A 89 18.42 6.72 0.90
C ASP A 89 18.64 5.87 2.16
N ALA A 90 17.76 5.95 3.14
CA ALA A 90 17.85 5.12 4.34
C ALA A 90 17.61 3.65 3.99
N LEU A 91 18.36 2.74 4.63
CA LEU A 91 18.11 1.31 4.54
C LEU A 91 16.85 0.95 5.33
N ILE A 92 16.09 -0.03 4.85
CA ILE A 92 14.89 -0.52 5.56
C ILE A 92 15.25 -1.06 6.96
N SER A 93 16.43 -1.67 7.12
CA SER A 93 16.93 -2.13 8.41
C SER A 93 17.10 -1.03 9.46
N ASP A 94 17.27 0.22 9.02
CA ASP A 94 17.68 1.33 9.89
C ASP A 94 16.51 2.24 10.27
N ILE A 95 15.31 2.00 9.72
CA ILE A 95 14.12 2.83 9.93
C ILE A 95 13.11 2.18 10.88
N THR A 96 12.29 3.00 11.53
CA THR A 96 11.27 2.52 12.46
C THR A 96 10.16 1.76 11.75
N VAL A 97 9.43 0.95 12.49
CA VAL A 97 8.23 0.24 12.00
C VAL A 97 7.19 1.20 11.41
N GLY A 98 6.95 2.35 12.04
CA GLY A 98 6.07 3.39 11.49
C GLY A 98 6.57 3.94 10.15
N MET A 99 7.88 4.11 9.99
CA MET A 99 8.47 4.50 8.69
C MET A 99 8.31 3.38 7.65
N GLN A 100 8.55 2.11 8.00
CA GLN A 100 8.33 0.97 7.09
C GLN A 100 6.89 0.92 6.57
N GLN A 101 5.92 1.24 7.42
CA GLN A 101 4.54 1.34 7.00
C GLN A 101 4.31 2.49 6.00
N ARG A 102 4.90 3.66 6.23
CA ARG A 102 4.82 4.78 5.26
C ARG A 102 5.42 4.38 3.91
N VAL A 103 6.50 3.58 3.92
CA VAL A 103 7.12 3.03 2.71
C VAL A 103 6.17 2.11 1.95
N GLU A 104 5.47 1.19 2.62
CA GLU A 104 4.46 0.32 1.98
C GLU A 104 3.31 1.12 1.37
N ILE A 105 2.84 2.17 2.05
CA ILE A 105 1.82 3.06 1.51
C ILE A 105 2.34 3.77 0.26
N LEU A 106 3.53 4.38 0.34
CA LEU A 106 4.15 5.06 -0.80
C LEU A 106 4.39 4.13 -1.99
N LYS A 107 4.73 2.86 -1.75
CA LYS A 107 4.89 1.84 -2.80
C LYS A 107 3.61 1.63 -3.59
N MET A 108 2.46 1.55 -2.93
CA MET A 108 1.17 1.44 -3.62
C MET A 108 0.80 2.72 -4.37
N LEU A 109 1.06 3.89 -3.78
CA LEU A 109 0.79 5.18 -4.39
C LEU A 109 1.69 5.45 -5.60
N TYR A 110 2.94 5.02 -5.54
CA TYR A 110 3.89 5.13 -6.65
C TYR A 110 3.44 4.33 -7.87
N ARG A 111 2.77 3.19 -7.66
CA ARG A 111 2.15 2.35 -8.70
C ARG A 111 0.77 2.84 -9.15
N ASP A 112 0.31 3.98 -8.62
CA ASP A 112 -0.97 4.58 -8.97
C ASP A 112 -2.19 3.68 -8.68
N ASN A 113 -2.07 2.74 -7.73
CA ASN A 113 -3.12 1.76 -7.39
C ASN A 113 -4.46 2.44 -7.05
N GLU A 114 -5.56 1.90 -7.57
CA GLU A 114 -6.93 2.40 -7.41
C GLU A 114 -7.61 1.84 -6.16
N VAL A 115 -7.34 0.56 -5.87
CA VAL A 115 -7.89 -0.17 -4.72
C VAL A 115 -6.75 -0.42 -3.74
N LEU A 116 -6.89 0.07 -2.51
CA LEU A 116 -5.88 -0.03 -1.46
C LEU A 116 -6.42 -0.90 -0.33
N ILE A 117 -5.78 -2.05 -0.10
CA ILE A 117 -6.11 -2.98 0.97
C ILE A 117 -5.14 -2.76 2.13
N PHE A 118 -5.67 -2.58 3.33
CA PHE A 118 -4.87 -2.44 4.53
C PHE A 118 -5.24 -3.55 5.51
N ASP A 119 -4.30 -4.46 5.77
CA ASP A 119 -4.52 -5.65 6.60
C ASP A 119 -3.85 -5.49 7.97
N GLU A 120 -4.65 -5.20 8.99
CA GLU A 120 -4.22 -4.85 10.35
C GLU A 120 -3.06 -3.84 10.41
N PRO A 121 -3.17 -2.70 9.71
CA PRO A 121 -2.03 -1.80 9.55
C PRO A 121 -1.68 -1.05 10.85
N THR A 122 -2.45 -1.16 11.92
CA THR A 122 -2.24 -0.41 13.18
C THR A 122 -1.67 -1.27 14.31
N ALA A 123 -1.35 -2.54 14.05
CA ALA A 123 -0.96 -3.50 15.09
C ALA A 123 0.31 -3.08 15.85
N VAL A 124 1.21 -2.37 15.16
CA VAL A 124 2.56 -2.02 15.63
C VAL A 124 2.79 -0.51 15.72
N LEU A 125 1.72 0.27 15.59
CA LEU A 125 1.76 1.73 15.60
C LEU A 125 1.39 2.31 16.97
N THR A 126 2.00 3.44 17.29
CA THR A 126 1.61 4.29 18.42
C THR A 126 0.27 4.99 18.17
N PRO A 127 -0.45 5.45 19.21
CA PRO A 127 -1.73 6.15 19.02
C PRO A 127 -1.64 7.37 18.08
N GLN A 128 -0.55 8.12 18.14
CA GLN A 128 -0.33 9.28 17.27
C GLN A 128 -0.15 8.87 15.80
N GLU A 129 0.61 7.80 15.54
CA GLU A 129 0.78 7.27 14.17
C GLU A 129 -0.52 6.71 13.60
N ILE A 130 -1.39 6.13 14.45
CA ILE A 130 -2.73 5.70 14.05
C ILE A 130 -3.57 6.90 13.60
N GLU A 131 -3.60 7.99 14.36
CA GLU A 131 -4.32 9.20 13.95
C GLU A 131 -3.82 9.77 12.62
N GLU A 132 -2.50 9.76 12.40
CA GLU A 132 -1.90 10.17 11.12
C GLU A 132 -2.35 9.25 9.97
N LEU A 133 -2.32 7.93 10.18
CA LEU A 133 -2.78 6.95 9.19
C LEU A 133 -4.26 7.16 8.84
N MET A 134 -5.13 7.41 9.83
CA MET A 134 -6.55 7.66 9.58
C MET A 134 -6.77 8.91 8.73
N LYS A 135 -5.98 9.98 8.95
CA LYS A 135 -6.03 11.20 8.12
C LYS A 135 -5.59 10.91 6.68
N ILE A 136 -4.52 10.13 6.50
CA ILE A 136 -4.04 9.71 5.17
C ILE A 136 -5.12 8.91 4.44
N MET A 137 -5.75 7.95 5.10
CA MET A 137 -6.83 7.15 4.51
C MET A 137 -8.01 8.01 4.07
N LYS A 138 -8.44 8.97 4.88
CA LYS A 138 -9.50 9.92 4.51
C LYS A 138 -9.12 10.74 3.28
N ASN A 139 -7.90 11.25 3.21
CA ASN A 139 -7.41 12.02 2.06
C ASN A 139 -7.39 11.17 0.77
N LEU A 140 -6.90 9.94 0.86
CA LEU A 140 -6.88 9.00 -0.27
C LEU A 140 -8.30 8.68 -0.76
N ALA A 141 -9.24 8.46 0.17
CA ALA A 141 -10.65 8.26 -0.18
C ALA A 141 -11.26 9.49 -0.87
N HIS A 142 -10.96 10.71 -0.39
CA HIS A 142 -11.41 11.96 -1.02
C HIS A 142 -10.89 12.15 -2.45
N GLU A 143 -9.71 11.60 -2.77
CA GLU A 143 -9.14 11.59 -4.12
C GLU A 143 -9.71 10.49 -5.03
N GLY A 144 -10.67 9.71 -4.53
CA GLY A 144 -11.37 8.66 -5.29
C GLY A 144 -10.71 7.28 -5.23
N LYS A 145 -9.72 7.08 -4.34
CA LYS A 145 -9.17 5.74 -4.09
C LYS A 145 -10.19 4.90 -3.31
N SER A 146 -10.35 3.64 -3.67
CA SER A 146 -11.18 2.70 -2.92
C SER A 146 -10.34 2.03 -1.85
N ILE A 147 -10.77 2.07 -0.59
CA ILE A 147 -10.01 1.53 0.54
C ILE A 147 -10.76 0.37 1.18
N LEU A 148 -10.07 -0.77 1.34
CA LEU A 148 -10.53 -1.90 2.15
C LEU A 148 -9.66 -1.98 3.40
N PHE A 149 -10.23 -1.60 4.54
CA PHE A 149 -9.53 -1.56 5.83
C PHE A 149 -9.96 -2.72 6.72
N ILE A 150 -9.00 -3.49 7.20
CA ILE A 150 -9.23 -4.68 8.02
C ILE A 150 -8.56 -4.45 9.36
N THR A 151 -9.37 -4.53 10.40
CA THR A 151 -8.93 -4.36 11.79
C THR A 151 -9.91 -5.07 12.71
N HIS A 152 -9.43 -5.47 13.88
CA HIS A 152 -10.26 -5.94 14.98
C HIS A 152 -10.58 -4.81 15.98
N LYS A 153 -10.11 -3.58 15.74
CA LYS A 153 -10.30 -2.42 16.63
C LYS A 153 -11.48 -1.56 16.17
N LEU A 154 -12.58 -1.59 16.91
CA LEU A 154 -13.82 -0.88 16.55
C LEU A 154 -13.65 0.64 16.43
N ASN A 155 -12.84 1.27 17.29
CA ASN A 155 -12.60 2.72 17.24
C ASN A 155 -12.01 3.17 15.91
N GLU A 156 -11.15 2.35 15.30
CA GLU A 156 -10.56 2.63 14.00
C GLU A 156 -11.62 2.56 12.90
N ILE A 157 -12.49 1.55 12.94
CA ILE A 157 -13.60 1.40 11.99
C ILE A 157 -14.53 2.61 12.05
N MET A 158 -14.92 3.03 13.25
CA MET A 158 -15.82 4.18 13.44
C MET A 158 -15.22 5.49 12.95
N GLU A 159 -13.90 5.60 12.90
CA GLU A 159 -13.19 6.82 12.50
C GLU A 159 -13.13 7.02 10.99
N VAL A 160 -12.94 5.95 10.20
CA VAL A 160 -12.65 6.04 8.75
C VAL A 160 -13.61 5.32 7.82
N ALA A 161 -14.39 4.36 8.30
CA ALA A 161 -15.17 3.50 7.40
C ALA A 161 -16.55 4.10 7.09
N ASP A 162 -16.88 4.22 5.80
CA ASP A 162 -18.25 4.54 5.38
C ASP A 162 -19.22 3.38 5.65
N ARG A 163 -18.71 2.14 5.55
CA ARG A 163 -19.44 0.89 5.73
C ARG A 163 -18.52 -0.16 6.33
N CYS A 164 -19.07 -1.04 7.16
CA CYS A 164 -18.34 -2.18 7.70
C CYS A 164 -19.09 -3.49 7.47
N THR A 165 -18.36 -4.60 7.54
CA THR A 165 -18.91 -5.96 7.56
C THR A 165 -18.15 -6.73 8.63
N ILE A 166 -18.87 -7.49 9.44
CA ILE A 166 -18.30 -8.33 10.49
C ILE A 166 -18.33 -9.77 9.97
N LEU A 167 -17.18 -10.42 9.99
CA LEU A 167 -16.97 -11.80 9.51
C LEU A 167 -16.62 -12.71 10.69
#